data_AF-A0A914IKS6-F1
#
_entry.id   AF-A0A914IKS6-F1
#
_cell.length_a   1.000
_cell.length_b   1.000
_cell.length_c   1.000
_cell.angle_alpha   90.00
_cell.angle_beta   90.00
_cell.angle_gamma   90.00
#
_symmetry.space_group_name_H-M   'P 1'
#
loop_
_entity.id
_entity.type
_entity.pdbx_description
1 polymer ?
#
loop_
_entity_poly.entity_id
_entity_poly.type
_entity_poly.pdbx_seq_one_letter_code
_entity_poly.pdbx_strand_id
1 'polypeptide(L)'
;MQILKQGTPSCLAPESYTDDFARRKMWPMCAMSGTNDTACLNRCFNKWEFGGDTVVGCDLEPNGPDTCAGATIVSHDDQAIILVFRGSYGSHQVTEENGSLGDKIPFPGGGMVSHYFYNAFLQVWNGGMKNAYNIFKNKNPNYEVWITGHSLGKFTNQKFI
;
A
#
# COMPACT_ATOMS: atom_id res chain seq x y z
N MET A 1 -2.29 -10.47 9.96
CA MET A 1 -1.97 -9.24 9.20
C MET A 1 -2.44 -8.07 10.04
N GLN A 2 -1.53 -7.33 10.66
CA GLN A 2 -1.82 -6.29 11.65
C GLN A 2 -1.84 -4.95 10.90
N ILE A 3 -3.01 -4.29 10.86
CA ILE A 3 -3.19 -2.98 10.23
C ILE A 3 -3.02 -1.94 11.33
N LEU A 4 -2.11 -1.01 11.15
CA LEU A 4 -1.68 -0.07 12.18
C LEU A 4 -2.42 1.25 12.01
N LYS A 5 -3.22 1.62 13.00
CA LYS A 5 -3.74 2.97 13.18
C LYS A 5 -2.74 3.81 13.96
N GLN A 6 -2.45 5.02 13.51
CA GLN A 6 -1.61 5.98 14.24
C GLN A 6 -2.50 6.95 15.01
N GLY A 7 -2.56 6.78 16.33
CA GLY A 7 -3.14 7.71 17.30
C GLY A 7 -2.19 7.83 18.52
N THR A 8 -2.20 8.99 19.16
CA THR A 8 -1.32 9.48 20.25
C THR A 8 -1.03 8.50 21.41
N PRO A 9 0.10 8.66 22.14
CA PRO A 9 0.57 7.72 23.14
C PRO A 9 -0.24 7.87 24.43
N SER A 10 -1.36 7.17 24.50
CA SER A 10 -1.92 6.72 25.76
C SER A 10 -1.99 5.20 25.69
N CYS A 11 -1.83 4.53 26.84
CA CYS A 11 -2.02 3.08 26.96
C CYS A 11 -3.47 2.72 26.63
N LEU A 12 -3.83 2.76 25.35
CA LEU A 12 -5.15 2.45 24.83
C LEU A 12 -5.16 0.96 24.50
N ALA A 13 -6.22 0.30 24.94
CA ALA A 13 -6.52 -1.08 24.61
C ALA A 13 -6.27 -1.34 23.12
N PRO A 14 -5.78 -2.53 22.73
CA PRO A 14 -5.53 -2.84 21.33
C PRO A 14 -6.82 -2.56 20.56
N GLU A 15 -6.76 -1.63 19.61
CA GLU A 15 -7.85 -1.45 18.65
C GLU A 15 -8.03 -2.81 17.97
N SER A 16 -9.11 -3.50 18.35
CA SER A 16 -9.25 -4.90 18.02
C SER A 16 -9.52 -5.03 16.54
N TYR A 17 -8.80 -5.94 15.90
CA TYR A 17 -9.12 -6.37 14.55
C TYR A 17 -10.60 -6.77 14.48
N THR A 18 -11.31 -6.26 13.47
CA THR A 18 -12.67 -6.73 13.14
C THR A 18 -12.69 -7.37 11.77
N ASP A 19 -13.31 -8.56 11.65
CA ASP A 19 -13.48 -9.24 10.36
C ASP A 19 -14.24 -8.34 9.38
N ASP A 20 -15.23 -7.58 9.87
CA ASP A 20 -16.01 -6.66 9.05
C ASP A 20 -15.16 -5.58 8.38
N PHE A 21 -14.25 -4.93 9.12
CA PHE A 21 -13.33 -3.97 8.54
C PHE A 21 -12.43 -4.63 7.48
N ALA A 22 -11.85 -5.79 7.81
CA ALA A 22 -10.98 -6.51 6.89
C ALA A 22 -11.70 -6.93 5.61
N ARG A 23 -12.89 -7.52 5.75
CA ARG A 23 -13.69 -8.09 4.65
C ARG A 23 -14.35 -7.03 3.77
N ARG A 24 -14.81 -5.92 4.36
CA ARG A 24 -15.60 -4.91 3.63
C ARG A 24 -14.78 -3.71 3.17
N LYS A 25 -13.64 -3.42 3.80
CA LYS A 25 -12.78 -2.27 3.46
C LYS A 25 -11.44 -2.72 2.89
N MET A 26 -10.68 -3.52 3.62
CA MET A 26 -9.28 -3.80 3.24
C MET A 26 -9.15 -4.84 2.12
N TRP A 27 -10.02 -5.86 2.11
CA TRP A 27 -10.02 -6.92 1.12
C TRP A 27 -10.42 -6.44 -0.29
N PRO A 28 -11.51 -5.65 -0.47
CA PRO A 28 -11.85 -5.11 -1.78
C PRO A 28 -10.77 -4.16 -2.31
N MET A 29 -10.16 -3.34 -1.44
CA MET A 29 -9.07 -2.45 -1.82
C MET A 29 -7.81 -3.22 -2.22
N CYS A 30 -7.52 -4.33 -1.54
CA CYS A 30 -6.49 -5.27 -1.95
C CYS A 30 -6.78 -5.84 -3.36
N ALA A 31 -8.02 -6.28 -3.63
CA ALA A 31 -8.42 -6.84 -4.91
C ALA A 31 -8.35 -5.83 -6.07
N MET A 32 -8.60 -4.54 -5.80
CA MET A 32 -8.51 -3.45 -6.77
C MET A 32 -7.11 -3.31 -7.39
N SER A 33 -6.08 -3.89 -6.77
CA SER A 33 -4.74 -4.01 -7.36
C SER A 33 -4.17 -2.66 -7.79
N GLY A 34 -4.43 -1.59 -7.03
CA GLY A 34 -3.87 -0.26 -7.28
C GLY A 34 -4.39 0.42 -8.55
N THR A 35 -5.59 0.09 -9.02
CA THR A 35 -6.23 0.70 -10.21
C THR A 35 -7.47 1.50 -9.83
N ASN A 36 -7.99 2.35 -10.73
CA ASN A 36 -9.25 3.09 -10.51
C ASN A 36 -10.50 2.24 -10.80
N ASP A 37 -10.77 1.20 -10.01
CA ASP A 37 -12.02 0.43 -10.12
C ASP A 37 -13.18 1.16 -9.43
N THR A 38 -13.78 2.10 -10.16
CA THR A 38 -14.91 2.89 -9.68
C THR A 38 -16.10 2.04 -9.23
N ALA A 39 -16.32 0.87 -9.83
CA ALA A 39 -17.41 -0.02 -9.44
C ALA A 39 -17.14 -0.69 -8.08
N CYS A 40 -15.88 -1.05 -7.80
CA CYS A 40 -15.44 -1.51 -6.49
C CYS A 40 -15.57 -0.38 -5.44
N LEU A 41 -15.06 0.81 -5.76
CA LEU A 41 -15.06 1.97 -4.84
C LEU A 41 -16.48 2.38 -4.44
N ASN A 42 -17.41 2.46 -5.40
CA ASN A 42 -18.81 2.79 -5.16
C ASN A 42 -19.56 1.75 -4.32
N ARG A 43 -19.05 0.50 -4.24
CA ARG A 43 -19.62 -0.54 -3.37
C ARG A 43 -19.06 -0.50 -1.96
N CYS A 44 -17.84 0.01 -1.78
CA CYS A 44 -17.15 0.02 -0.49
C CYS A 44 -17.29 1.35 0.27
N PHE A 45 -17.51 2.45 -0.44
CA PHE A 45 -17.52 3.81 0.08
C PHE A 45 -18.62 4.62 -0.57
N ASN A 46 -19.30 5.48 0.20
CA ASN A 46 -20.33 6.37 -0.35
C ASN A 46 -19.74 7.72 -0.74
N LYS A 47 -18.76 8.22 0.03
CA LYS A 47 -18.04 9.47 -0.26
C LYS A 47 -16.54 9.20 -0.37
N TRP A 48 -16.06 9.14 -1.60
CA TRP A 48 -14.66 8.90 -1.88
C TRP A 48 -14.08 9.85 -2.94
N GLU A 49 -12.78 10.08 -2.87
CA GLU A 49 -11.99 10.79 -3.87
C GLU A 49 -10.83 9.88 -4.34
N PHE A 50 -10.63 9.79 -5.66
CA PHE A 50 -9.49 9.05 -6.20
C PHE A 50 -8.32 9.99 -6.41
N GLY A 51 -7.24 9.71 -5.70
CA GLY A 51 -6.04 10.52 -5.69
C GLY A 51 -5.06 10.26 -6.83
N GLY A 52 -5.38 9.30 -7.70
CA GLY A 52 -4.51 8.85 -8.77
C GLY A 52 -3.91 7.48 -8.48
N ASP A 53 -3.53 6.81 -9.56
CA ASP A 53 -2.69 5.62 -9.57
C ASP A 53 -1.32 5.93 -10.17
N THR A 54 -0.39 5.01 -9.94
CA THR A 54 0.97 5.04 -10.44
C THR A 54 1.31 3.63 -10.88
N VAL A 55 1.80 3.48 -12.11
CA VAL A 55 2.30 2.22 -12.63
C VAL A 55 3.76 2.41 -13.01
N VAL A 56 4.63 1.57 -12.48
CA VAL A 56 6.08 1.60 -12.71
C VAL A 56 6.56 0.20 -13.09
N GLY A 57 7.63 0.11 -13.88
CA GLY A 57 8.36 -1.16 -14.00
C GLY A 57 8.96 -1.52 -12.64
N CYS A 58 8.94 -2.80 -12.25
CA CYS A 58 9.55 -3.23 -10.99
C CYS A 58 10.42 -4.48 -11.11
N ASP A 59 10.86 -4.77 -12.34
CA ASP A 59 11.90 -5.74 -12.61
C ASP A 59 13.27 -5.27 -12.10
N LEU A 60 14.12 -6.25 -11.79
CA LEU A 60 15.54 -6.01 -11.55
C LEU A 60 16.29 -5.68 -12.86
N GLU A 61 15.74 -6.10 -14.00
CA GLU A 61 16.30 -5.84 -15.33
C GLU A 61 15.70 -4.57 -15.96
N PRO A 62 16.52 -3.71 -16.59
CA PRO A 62 16.02 -2.57 -17.36
C PRO A 62 15.14 -3.07 -18.52
N ASN A 63 13.84 -2.76 -18.49
CA ASN A 63 12.81 -3.15 -19.48
C ASN A 63 12.21 -4.55 -19.33
N GLY A 64 12.21 -5.13 -18.14
CA GLY A 64 11.39 -6.32 -17.90
C GLY A 64 9.87 -6.03 -18.07
N PRO A 65 9.06 -7.09 -18.24
CA PRO A 65 7.63 -6.96 -18.48
C PRO A 65 6.80 -6.71 -17.20
N ASP A 66 7.39 -6.88 -16.01
CA ASP A 66 6.66 -6.84 -14.76
C ASP A 66 6.48 -5.41 -14.29
N THR A 67 5.21 -5.08 -14.03
CA THR A 67 4.84 -3.78 -13.50
C THR A 67 4.34 -3.88 -12.08
N CYS A 68 4.68 -2.88 -11.28
CA CYS A 68 4.10 -2.63 -9.98
C CYS A 68 3.20 -1.41 -10.09
N ALA A 69 2.18 -1.38 -9.25
CA ALA A 69 1.26 -0.26 -9.25
C ALA A 69 0.90 0.15 -7.84
N GLY A 70 0.35 1.34 -7.72
CA GLY A 70 -0.38 1.67 -6.53
C GLY A 70 -1.30 2.85 -6.71
N ALA A 71 -2.31 2.93 -5.85
CA ALA A 71 -3.33 3.97 -5.88
C ALA A 71 -3.51 4.62 -4.51
N THR A 72 -3.87 5.90 -4.54
CA THR A 72 -4.31 6.65 -3.36
C THR A 72 -5.82 6.89 -3.45
N ILE A 73 -6.56 6.51 -2.42
CA ILE A 73 -8.01 6.78 -2.31
C ILE A 73 -8.25 7.51 -0.99
N VAL A 74 -9.23 8.40 -0.96
CA VAL A 74 -9.73 8.99 0.28
C VAL A 74 -11.16 8.54 0.51
N SER A 75 -11.45 7.99 1.68
CA SER A 75 -12.82 7.76 2.16
C SER A 75 -13.14 8.85 3.18
N HIS A 76 -14.08 9.74 2.84
CA HIS A 76 -14.52 10.80 3.74
C HIS A 76 -15.47 10.29 4.82
N ASP A 77 -16.23 9.23 4.53
CA ASP A 77 -17.11 8.60 5.52
C ASP A 77 -16.32 7.91 6.63
N ASP A 78 -15.20 7.28 6.28
CA ASP A 78 -14.32 6.60 7.22
C ASP A 78 -13.19 7.51 7.76
N GLN A 79 -13.09 8.75 7.26
CA GLN A 79 -11.99 9.68 7.53
C GLN A 79 -10.62 9.03 7.35
N ALA A 80 -10.42 8.37 6.20
CA ALA A 80 -9.21 7.58 5.93
C ALA A 80 -8.60 7.88 4.55
N ILE A 81 -7.28 7.94 4.50
CA ILE A 81 -6.47 7.93 3.28
C ILE A 81 -5.96 6.50 3.09
N ILE A 82 -6.35 5.87 2.00
CA ILE A 82 -6.10 4.47 1.71
C ILE A 82 -5.02 4.39 0.62
N LEU A 83 -3.91 3.76 0.96
CA LEU A 83 -2.80 3.47 0.06
C LEU A 83 -2.88 2.00 -0.34
N VAL A 84 -3.03 1.75 -1.64
CA VAL A 84 -3.15 0.40 -2.21
C VAL A 84 -1.90 0.11 -3.02
N PHE A 85 -1.14 -0.90 -2.63
CA PHE A 85 0.03 -1.38 -3.39
C PHE A 85 -0.30 -2.68 -4.13
N ARG A 86 0.03 -2.72 -5.41
CA ARG A 86 0.02 -3.93 -6.24
C ARG A 86 1.45 -4.40 -6.44
N GLY A 87 1.70 -5.67 -6.10
CA GLY A 87 2.94 -6.33 -6.46
C GLY A 87 3.10 -6.55 -7.98
N SER A 88 4.16 -7.25 -8.35
CA SER A 88 4.54 -7.53 -9.73
C SER A 88 3.47 -8.32 -10.49
N TYR A 89 3.12 -7.84 -11.68
CA TYR A 89 2.22 -8.51 -12.62
C TYR A 89 3.04 -9.05 -13.81
N GLY A 90 3.27 -10.36 -13.81
CA GLY A 90 3.98 -11.12 -14.85
C GLY A 90 4.55 -12.43 -14.28
N SER A 91 4.96 -13.35 -15.14
CA SER A 91 5.12 -14.78 -14.84
C SER A 91 6.39 -15.19 -14.07
N HIS A 92 7.19 -14.24 -13.57
CA HIS A 92 8.38 -14.53 -12.75
C HIS A 92 8.09 -14.43 -11.24
N GLN A 93 6.97 -15.01 -10.80
CA GLN A 93 6.45 -14.75 -9.45
C GLN A 93 7.15 -15.46 -8.29
N VAL A 94 8.02 -16.46 -8.49
CA VAL A 94 8.59 -17.24 -7.36
C VAL A 94 9.99 -17.82 -7.63
N THR A 95 10.49 -17.85 -8.86
CA THR A 95 11.77 -18.57 -9.17
C THR A 95 13.02 -17.69 -9.09
N GLU A 96 12.86 -16.36 -9.13
CA GLU A 96 13.94 -15.39 -8.84
C GLU A 96 13.92 -14.87 -7.40
N GLU A 97 13.02 -15.39 -6.55
CA GLU A 97 12.93 -15.03 -5.13
C GLU A 97 14.02 -15.70 -4.25
N ASN A 98 14.71 -16.75 -4.72
CA ASN A 98 15.68 -17.46 -3.87
C ASN A 98 17.07 -16.80 -3.78
N GLY A 99 17.42 -15.87 -4.68
CA GLY A 99 18.71 -15.17 -4.66
C GLY A 99 18.69 -13.81 -3.96
N SER A 100 17.59 -13.06 -4.11
CA SER A 100 17.50 -11.62 -3.79
C SER A 100 16.68 -11.30 -2.53
N LEU A 101 15.95 -12.28 -1.96
CA LEU A 101 15.36 -12.17 -0.62
C LEU A 101 16.40 -12.22 0.52
N GLY A 102 17.59 -12.72 0.23
CA GLY A 102 18.70 -12.81 1.20
C GLY A 102 19.33 -11.46 1.51
N ASP A 103 19.40 -10.57 0.51
CA ASP A 103 20.00 -9.25 0.66
C ASP A 103 19.06 -8.33 1.40
N LYS A 104 19.45 -8.01 2.64
CA LYS A 104 18.72 -7.09 3.48
C LYS A 104 19.49 -5.80 3.65
N ILE A 105 18.77 -4.69 3.62
CA ILE A 105 19.29 -3.35 3.86
C ILE A 105 18.67 -2.76 5.13
N PRO A 106 19.38 -1.84 5.82
CA PRO A 106 18.82 -1.13 6.97
C PRO A 106 17.56 -0.35 6.57
N PHE A 107 16.49 -0.49 7.35
CA PHE A 107 15.28 0.31 7.16
C PHE A 107 15.35 1.58 8.03
N PRO A 108 14.97 2.77 7.52
CA PRO A 108 15.02 4.01 8.30
C PRO A 108 14.23 3.98 9.63
N GLY A 109 13.16 3.19 9.71
CA GLY A 109 12.38 2.97 10.93
C GLY A 109 12.96 1.92 11.90
N GLY A 110 14.16 1.42 11.63
CA GLY A 110 14.82 0.36 12.38
C GLY A 110 14.57 -1.04 11.78
N GLY A 111 15.52 -1.95 12.06
CA GLY A 111 15.51 -3.30 11.52
C GLY A 111 16.05 -3.38 10.09
N MET A 112 15.78 -4.52 9.46
CA MET A 112 16.30 -4.87 8.13
C MET A 112 15.13 -5.24 7.21
N VAL A 113 15.15 -4.76 5.98
CA VAL A 113 14.16 -5.08 4.94
C VAL A 113 14.86 -5.72 3.75
N SER A 114 14.20 -6.65 3.06
CA SER A 114 14.74 -7.16 1.79
C SER A 114 14.91 -6.00 0.80
N HIS A 115 16.08 -5.93 0.20
CA HIS A 115 16.44 -4.91 -0.78
C HIS A 115 15.43 -4.85 -1.93
N TYR A 116 14.95 -6.02 -2.38
CA TYR A 116 13.93 -6.14 -3.42
C TYR A 116 12.63 -5.42 -3.05
N PHE A 117 12.05 -5.74 -1.89
CA PHE A 117 10.78 -5.12 -1.45
C PHE A 117 10.91 -3.63 -1.18
N TYR A 118 12.05 -3.19 -0.66
CA TYR A 118 12.32 -1.78 -0.42
C TYR A 118 12.38 -0.99 -1.74
N ASN A 119 13.10 -1.51 -2.74
CA ASN A 119 13.20 -0.86 -4.04
C ASN A 119 11.85 -0.85 -4.76
N ALA A 120 11.12 -1.96 -4.77
CA ALA A 120 9.79 -2.02 -5.38
C ALA A 120 8.83 -1.00 -4.73
N PHE A 121 8.83 -0.91 -3.40
CA PHE A 121 8.07 0.13 -2.69
C PHE A 121 8.49 1.53 -3.12
N LEU A 122 9.80 1.83 -3.09
CA LEU A 122 10.32 3.16 -3.42
C LEU A 122 10.01 3.58 -4.85
N GLN A 123 10.02 2.65 -5.81
CA GLN A 123 9.66 2.95 -7.20
C GLN A 123 8.20 3.41 -7.30
N VAL A 124 7.26 2.71 -6.67
CA VAL A 124 5.84 3.13 -6.65
C VAL A 124 5.67 4.42 -5.85
N TRP A 125 6.29 4.50 -4.68
CA TRP A 125 6.19 5.65 -3.77
C TRP A 125 6.69 6.92 -4.43
N ASN A 126 7.90 6.89 -4.99
CA ASN A 126 8.52 8.04 -5.64
C ASN A 126 7.98 8.29 -7.06
N GLY A 127 7.33 7.30 -7.69
CA GLY A 127 6.74 7.40 -9.02
C GLY A 127 5.49 8.29 -9.11
N GLY A 128 4.98 8.79 -7.98
CA GLY A 128 3.86 9.74 -7.95
C GLY A 128 2.97 9.59 -6.71
N MET A 129 2.91 8.39 -6.13
CA MET A 129 2.04 8.11 -4.98
C MET A 129 2.35 8.99 -3.77
N LYS A 130 3.64 9.25 -3.46
CA LYS A 130 4.04 10.13 -2.35
C LYS A 130 3.44 11.53 -2.49
N ASN A 131 3.39 12.06 -3.70
CA ASN A 131 2.83 13.39 -3.96
C ASN A 131 1.33 13.39 -3.74
N ALA A 132 0.61 12.39 -4.26
CA ALA A 132 -0.82 12.23 -4.02
C ALA A 132 -1.13 12.12 -2.52
N TYR A 133 -0.42 11.24 -1.81
CA TYR A 133 -0.55 11.08 -0.36
C TYR A 133 -0.35 12.40 0.39
N ASN A 134 0.73 13.14 0.11
CA ASN A 134 1.01 14.41 0.79
C ASN A 134 -0.08 15.45 0.54
N ILE A 135 -0.62 15.53 -0.68
CA ILE A 135 -1.73 16.44 -1.01
C ILE A 135 -2.95 16.11 -0.12
N PHE A 136 -3.33 14.82 -0.03
CA PHE A 136 -4.48 14.43 0.77
C PHE A 136 -4.25 14.53 2.27
N LYS A 137 -3.05 14.23 2.75
CA LYS A 137 -2.71 14.36 4.17
C LYS A 137 -2.71 15.82 4.61
N ASN A 138 -2.24 16.73 3.76
CA ASN A 138 -2.30 18.17 4.03
C ASN A 138 -3.74 18.70 4.02
N LYS A 139 -4.59 18.22 3.09
CA LYS A 139 -6.01 18.58 3.03
C LYS A 139 -6.82 17.98 4.20
N ASN A 140 -6.45 16.78 4.66
CA ASN A 140 -7.18 16.00 5.66
C ASN A 140 -6.24 15.54 6.79
N PRO A 141 -5.71 16.46 7.62
CA PRO A 141 -4.65 16.14 8.59
C PRO A 141 -5.09 15.12 9.64
N ASN A 142 -6.38 15.10 9.99
CA ASN A 142 -6.94 14.21 11.00
C ASN A 142 -7.34 12.83 10.46
N TYR A 143 -7.21 12.59 9.16
CA TYR A 143 -7.59 11.30 8.60
C TYR A 143 -6.55 10.23 8.94
N GLU A 144 -7.06 9.03 9.21
CA GLU A 144 -6.26 7.83 9.38
C GLU A 144 -5.57 7.48 8.06
N VAL A 145 -4.48 6.71 8.14
CA VAL A 145 -3.80 6.17 6.96
C VAL A 145 -3.93 4.67 6.98
N TRP A 146 -4.58 4.11 5.97
CA TRP A 146 -4.72 2.66 5.80
C TRP A 146 -3.85 2.20 4.65
N ILE A 147 -3.08 1.15 4.86
CA ILE A 147 -2.17 0.61 3.85
C ILE A 147 -2.57 -0.84 3.58
N THR A 148 -2.81 -1.19 2.32
CA THR A 148 -3.19 -2.53 1.90
C THR A 148 -2.52 -2.91 0.56
N GLY A 149 -2.48 -4.20 0.26
CA GLY A 149 -1.93 -4.67 -1.01
C GLY A 149 -2.12 -6.18 -1.22
N HIS A 150 -2.10 -6.59 -2.49
CA HIS A 150 -2.25 -7.98 -2.91
C HIS A 150 -0.90 -8.62 -3.27
N SER A 151 -0.75 -9.93 -2.98
CA SER A 151 0.47 -10.71 -3.25
C SER A 151 1.73 -10.08 -2.67
N LEU A 152 2.78 -9.84 -3.48
CA LEU A 152 4.01 -9.15 -3.10
C LEU A 152 3.79 -7.72 -2.55
N GLY A 153 2.70 -7.05 -2.94
CA GLY A 153 2.31 -5.76 -2.37
C GLY A 153 1.94 -5.83 -0.88
N LYS A 154 1.83 -7.02 -0.29
CA LYS A 154 1.72 -7.17 1.17
C LYS A 154 3.04 -6.84 1.89
N PHE A 155 4.19 -7.07 1.24
CA PHE A 155 5.51 -6.84 1.83
C PHE A 155 5.96 -5.37 1.74
N THR A 156 5.33 -4.57 0.86
CA THR A 156 5.53 -3.12 0.78
C THR A 156 4.80 -2.36 1.90
N ASN A 157 3.93 -3.02 2.68
CA ASN A 157 3.16 -2.43 3.78
C ASN A 157 3.98 -2.25 5.07
N GLN A 158 5.27 -1.96 4.97
CA GLN A 158 6.09 -1.68 6.15
C GLN A 158 5.67 -0.35 6.78
N LYS A 159 5.65 -0.34 8.12
CA LYS A 159 5.23 0.78 8.95
C LYS A 159 6.19 1.95 8.73
N PHE A 160 5.83 2.90 7.86
CA PHE A 160 6.51 4.17 7.76
C PHE A 160 6.12 5.02 8.97
N ILE A 161 7.10 5.26 9.83
CA ILE A 161 7.03 6.14 10.99
C ILE A 161 7.21 7.57 10.51
#